data_AF-A0A6C0AL33-F1
#
_entry.id   AF-A0A6C0AL33-F1
#
_cell.length_a   1.000
_cell.length_b   1.000
_cell.length_c   1.000
_cell.angle_alpha   90.00
_cell.angle_beta   90.00
_cell.angle_gamma   90.00
#
_symmetry.space_group_name_H-M   'P 1'
#
loop_
_entity.id
_entity.type
_entity.pdbx_description
1 polymer ?
#
loop_
_entity_poly.entity_id
_entity_poly.type
_entity_poly.pdbx_seq_one_letter_code
_entity_poly.pdbx_strand_id
1 'polypeptide(L)'
;MKDLKKQIENMSKDHHIKILEIMQENKISYSENKNGIFINMNNLKPDIIEKINDYINYTKCQETNLQNVETMKKTLQNKFFKDNKEKTTSNINVQVNHAV
;
A
#
# COMPACT_ATOMS: atom_id res chain seq x y z
N MET A 1 -1.51 -9.85 22.52
CA MET A 1 -2.80 -9.33 22.02
C MET A 1 -2.82 -7.82 21.75
N LYS A 2 -2.24 -6.97 22.61
CA LYS A 2 -2.24 -5.50 22.44
C LYS A 2 -1.68 -5.04 21.09
N ASP A 3 -0.60 -5.65 20.62
CA ASP A 3 0.06 -5.23 19.37
C ASP A 3 -0.75 -5.60 18.12
N LEU A 4 -1.39 -6.77 18.11
CA LEU A 4 -2.26 -7.18 17.00
C LEU A 4 -3.47 -6.25 16.90
N LYS A 5 -4.11 -5.95 18.03
CA LYS A 5 -5.22 -4.99 18.08
C LYS A 5 -4.80 -3.64 17.49
N LYS A 6 -3.68 -3.09 17.97
CA LYS A 6 -3.17 -1.79 17.50
C LYS A 6 -2.85 -1.80 16.02
N GLN A 7 -2.30 -2.90 15.50
CA GLN A 7 -2.07 -3.05 14.06
C GLN A 7 -3.38 -2.98 13.28
N ILE A 8 -4.38 -3.75 13.68
CA ILE A 8 -5.70 -3.77 13.02
C ILE A 8 -6.35 -2.39 13.05
N GLU A 9 -6.35 -1.71 14.21
CA GLU A 9 -6.96 -0.36 14.36
C GLU A 9 -6.33 0.69 13.42
N ASN A 10 -5.05 0.54 13.05
CA ASN A 10 -4.36 1.45 12.15
C ASN A 10 -4.54 1.12 10.65
N MET A 11 -5.21 0.00 10.32
CA MET A 11 -5.50 -0.35 8.93
C MET A 11 -6.69 0.44 8.39
N SER A 12 -6.82 0.47 7.05
CA SER A 12 -7.99 1.06 6.39
C SER A 12 -9.26 0.24 6.63
N LYS A 13 -10.42 0.88 6.40
CA LYS A 13 -11.74 0.26 6.51
C LYS A 13 -11.87 -1.00 5.64
N ASP A 14 -11.28 -1.02 4.46
CA ASP A 14 -11.34 -2.18 3.56
C ASP A 14 -10.64 -3.39 4.18
N HIS A 15 -9.51 -3.17 4.86
CA HIS A 15 -8.84 -4.24 5.59
C HIS A 15 -9.63 -4.68 6.83
N HIS A 16 -10.33 -3.77 7.51
CA HIS A 16 -11.24 -4.13 8.61
C HIS A 16 -12.36 -5.05 8.12
N ILE A 17 -12.92 -4.79 6.94
CA ILE A 17 -13.95 -5.66 6.33
C ILE A 17 -13.38 -7.05 6.08
N LYS A 18 -12.18 -7.17 5.52
CA LYS A 18 -11.54 -8.48 5.30
C LYS A 18 -11.22 -9.23 6.58
N ILE A 19 -10.77 -8.52 7.62
CA ILE A 19 -10.54 -9.14 8.93
C ILE A 19 -11.87 -9.60 9.52
N LEU A 20 -12.95 -8.83 9.37
CA LEU A 20 -14.29 -9.26 9.77
C LEU A 20 -14.76 -10.51 9.01
N GLU A 21 -14.51 -10.61 7.70
CA GLU A 21 -14.81 -11.81 6.90
C GLU A 21 -14.13 -13.05 7.51
N ILE A 22 -12.83 -12.96 7.85
CA ILE A 22 -12.09 -14.03 8.54
C ILE A 22 -12.79 -14.39 9.87
N MET A 23 -13.24 -13.41 10.63
CA MET A 23 -13.94 -13.66 11.91
C MET A 23 -15.28 -14.36 11.69
N GLN A 24 -16.04 -13.96 10.67
CA GLN A 24 -17.33 -14.55 10.31
C GLN A 24 -17.20 -16.00 9.84
N GLU A 25 -16.22 -16.29 8.99
CA GLU A 25 -15.92 -17.65 8.51
C GLU A 25 -15.60 -18.60 9.66
N ASN A 26 -14.99 -18.08 10.72
CA ASN A 26 -14.62 -18.84 11.91
C ASN A 26 -15.66 -18.72 13.05
N LYS A 27 -16.85 -18.18 12.75
CA LYS A 27 -18.01 -18.07 13.65
C LYS A 27 -17.69 -17.33 14.95
N ILE A 28 -16.83 -16.33 14.89
CA ILE A 28 -16.52 -15.46 16.02
C ILE A 28 -17.67 -14.49 16.23
N SER A 29 -18.20 -14.44 17.45
CA SER A 29 -19.25 -13.49 17.82
C SER A 29 -18.72 -12.06 17.85
N TYR A 30 -19.52 -11.14 17.31
CA TYR A 30 -19.29 -9.71 17.34
C TYR A 30 -20.60 -8.97 17.61
N SER A 31 -20.51 -7.72 18.06
CA SER A 31 -21.66 -6.83 18.16
C SER A 31 -21.51 -5.67 17.18
N GLU A 32 -22.64 -5.20 16.66
CA GLU A 32 -22.68 -4.09 15.70
C GLU A 32 -23.59 -2.99 16.26
N ASN A 33 -23.15 -1.74 16.10
CA ASN A 33 -23.98 -0.58 16.36
C ASN A 33 -23.76 0.46 15.24
N LYS A 34 -24.44 1.61 15.33
CA LYS A 34 -24.33 2.70 14.34
C LYS A 34 -22.90 3.20 14.12
N ASN A 35 -21.99 2.96 15.06
CA ASN A 35 -20.61 3.43 15.03
C ASN A 35 -19.62 2.34 14.55
N GLY A 36 -20.07 1.10 14.35
CA GLY A 36 -19.24 0.02 13.81
C GLY A 36 -19.37 -1.29 14.57
N ILE A 37 -18.34 -2.12 14.44
CA ILE A 37 -18.31 -3.51 14.91
C ILE A 37 -17.33 -3.65 16.07
N PHE A 38 -17.76 -4.34 17.11
CA PHE A 38 -16.99 -4.65 18.31
C PHE A 38 -16.75 -6.14 18.41
N ILE A 39 -15.48 -6.54 18.51
CA ILE A 39 -15.04 -7.93 18.61
C ILE A 39 -14.27 -8.12 19.90
N ASN A 40 -14.60 -9.16 20.66
CA ASN A 40 -13.81 -9.54 21.82
C ASN A 40 -12.60 -10.38 21.39
N MET A 41 -11.42 -9.75 21.37
CA MET A 41 -10.17 -10.38 20.96
C MET A 41 -9.59 -11.35 21.99
N ASN A 42 -10.00 -11.29 23.27
CA ASN A 42 -9.38 -12.11 24.33
C ASN A 42 -9.72 -13.60 24.20
N ASN A 43 -10.81 -13.93 23.51
CA ASN A 43 -11.30 -15.30 23.36
C ASN A 43 -10.98 -15.89 21.98
N LEU A 44 -10.16 -15.21 21.19
CA LEU A 44 -9.75 -15.72 19.89
C LEU A 44 -8.80 -16.89 20.06
N LYS A 45 -9.12 -17.99 19.39
CA LYS A 45 -8.26 -19.17 19.36
C LYS A 45 -6.97 -18.85 18.57
N PRO A 46 -5.85 -19.52 18.89
CA PRO A 46 -4.56 -19.25 18.24
C PRO A 46 -4.58 -19.38 16.71
N ASP A 47 -5.33 -20.33 16.17
CA ASP A 47 -5.50 -20.53 14.73
C ASP A 47 -6.16 -19.33 14.04
N ILE A 48 -7.09 -18.67 14.70
CA ILE A 48 -7.74 -17.47 14.17
C ILE A 48 -6.78 -16.28 14.20
N ILE A 49 -6.00 -16.17 15.28
CA ILE A 49 -4.95 -15.16 15.41
C ILE A 49 -3.92 -15.33 14.29
N GLU A 50 -3.52 -16.55 13.97
CA GLU A 50 -2.61 -16.87 12.88
C GLU A 50 -3.18 -16.44 11.52
N LYS A 51 -4.44 -16.80 11.19
CA LYS A 51 -5.10 -16.36 9.96
C LYS A 51 -5.12 -14.84 9.78
N ILE A 52 -5.36 -14.10 10.86
CA ILE A 52 -5.35 -12.63 10.82
C ILE A 52 -3.94 -12.10 10.58
N ASN A 53 -2.93 -12.68 11.23
CA ASN A 53 -1.54 -12.30 11.03
C ASN A 53 -1.07 -12.60 9.59
N ASP A 54 -1.47 -13.74 9.03
CA ASP A 54 -1.16 -14.09 7.65
C ASP A 54 -1.75 -13.08 6.67
N TYR A 55 -3.00 -12.68 6.90
CA TYR A 55 -3.63 -11.61 6.12
C TYR A 55 -2.88 -10.28 6.25
N ILE A 56 -2.51 -9.86 7.47
CA ILE A 56 -1.75 -8.62 7.70
C ILE A 56 -0.36 -8.68 7.03
N ASN A 57 0.30 -9.83 7.05
CA ASN A 57 1.60 -10.01 6.39
C ASN A 57 1.45 -9.96 4.87
N TYR A 58 0.39 -10.56 4.34
CA TYR A 58 0.05 -10.50 2.92
C TYR A 58 -0.19 -9.05 2.45
N THR A 59 -0.93 -8.23 3.21
CA THR A 59 -1.15 -6.82 2.84
C THR A 59 0.16 -6.02 2.85
N LYS A 60 1.03 -6.22 3.84
CA LYS A 60 2.37 -5.58 3.90
C LYS A 60 3.26 -5.97 2.72
N CYS A 61 3.23 -7.24 2.32
CA CYS A 61 3.96 -7.72 1.16
C CYS A 61 3.45 -7.06 -0.13
N GLN A 62 2.14 -6.97 -0.30
CA GLN A 62 1.53 -6.28 -1.43
C GLN A 62 1.93 -4.79 -1.50
N GLU A 63 1.86 -4.06 -0.39
CA GLU A 63 2.26 -2.65 -0.33
C GLU A 63 3.74 -2.48 -0.72
N THR A 64 4.61 -3.33 -0.19
CA THR A 64 6.04 -3.31 -0.51
C THR A 64 6.28 -3.55 -2.00
N ASN A 65 5.60 -4.54 -2.58
CA ASN A 65 5.73 -4.86 -4.01
C ASN A 65 5.24 -3.71 -4.88
N LEU A 66 4.10 -3.10 -4.54
CA LEU A 66 3.57 -1.95 -5.25
C LEU A 66 4.55 -0.77 -5.21
N GLN A 67 5.12 -0.48 -4.03
CA GLN A 67 6.11 0.57 -3.86
C GLN A 67 7.39 0.31 -4.68
N ASN A 68 7.84 -0.94 -4.77
CA ASN A 68 8.97 -1.32 -5.61
C ASN A 68 8.68 -1.08 -7.09
N VAL A 69 7.50 -1.45 -7.57
CA VAL A 69 7.07 -1.21 -8.97
C VAL A 69 7.03 0.30 -9.28
N GLU A 70 6.42 1.10 -8.41
CA GLU A 70 6.37 2.56 -8.59
C GLU A 70 7.77 3.20 -8.56
N THR A 71 8.65 2.72 -7.69
CA THR A 71 10.04 3.18 -7.62
C THR A 71 10.80 2.84 -8.90
N MET A 72 10.63 1.63 -9.44
CA MET A 72 11.24 1.21 -10.69
C MET A 72 10.74 2.04 -11.86
N LYS A 73 9.42 2.25 -11.96
CA LYS A 73 8.78 3.10 -12.97
C LYS A 73 9.33 4.52 -12.93
N LYS A 74 9.41 5.12 -11.74
CA LYS A 74 9.99 6.47 -11.56
C LYS A 74 11.46 6.53 -11.95
N THR A 75 12.23 5.49 -11.62
CA THR A 75 13.65 5.40 -11.98
C THR A 75 13.84 5.33 -13.49
N LEU A 76 13.06 4.51 -14.20
CA LEU A 76 13.07 4.43 -15.66
C LEU A 76 12.67 5.77 -16.29
N GLN A 77 11.58 6.37 -15.81
CA GLN A 77 11.12 7.66 -16.33
C GLN A 77 12.20 8.75 -16.21
N ASN A 78 12.87 8.83 -15.06
CA ASN A 78 13.96 9.77 -14.85
C ASN A 78 15.13 9.49 -15.79
N LYS A 79 15.61 8.24 -15.88
CA LYS A 79 16.76 7.87 -16.71
C LYS A 79 16.56 8.11 -18.21
N PHE A 80 15.36 7.87 -18.73
CA PHE A 80 15.13 7.91 -20.19
C PHE A 80 14.54 9.23 -20.70
N PHE A 81 13.82 9.98 -19.87
CA PHE A 81 13.10 11.19 -20.33
C PHE A 81 13.59 12.50 -19.71
N LYS A 82 14.36 12.49 -18.60
CA LYS A 82 14.97 13.74 -18.10
C LYS A 82 16.26 14.09 -18.83
N ASP A 83 17.10 13.10 -19.18
CA ASP A 83 18.40 13.33 -19.82
C ASP A 83 18.29 13.82 -21.28
N ASN A 84 17.11 13.70 -21.91
CA ASN A 84 16.88 14.16 -23.29
C ASN A 84 16.38 15.62 -23.38
N LYS A 85 16.00 16.26 -22.26
CA LYS A 85 15.63 17.69 -22.27
C LYS A 85 16.84 18.62 -22.36
N GLU A 86 18.02 18.20 -21.93
CA GLU A 86 19.23 19.03 -21.99
C GLU A 86 19.90 19.05 -23.38
N LYS A 87 19.70 18.01 -24.21
CA LYS A 87 20.35 17.91 -25.53
C LYS A 87 19.67 18.70 -26.65
N THR A 88 18.44 19.16 -26.46
CA THR A 88 17.66 19.80 -27.53
C THR A 88 17.84 21.33 -27.56
N THR A 89 18.27 21.94 -26.45
CA THR A 89 18.38 23.40 -26.32
C THR A 89 19.70 23.98 -26.84
N SER A 90 20.69 23.15 -27.16
CA SER A 90 22.05 23.59 -27.49
C SER A 90 22.33 23.79 -29.00
N ASN A 91 21.39 23.44 -29.89
CA ASN A 91 21.64 23.41 -31.34
C ASN A 91 20.92 24.50 -32.16
N ILE A 92 20.29 25.52 -31.54
CA ILE A 92 19.52 26.56 -32.28
C ILE A 92 20.34 27.85 -32.54
N ASN A 93 21.51 28.05 -31.92
CA ASN A 93 22.23 29.34 -31.97
C ASN A 93 23.47 29.45 -32.89
N VAL A 94 23.60 28.66 -33.97
CA VAL A 94 24.82 28.69 -34.81
C VAL A 94 24.62 29.27 -36.24
N GLN A 95 23.42 29.69 -36.66
CA GLN A 95 23.24 30.26 -38.01
C GLN A 95 22.35 31.50 -38.07
N VAL A 96 22.78 32.58 -37.43
CA VAL A 96 22.42 33.94 -37.85
C VAL A 96 23.50 34.87 -37.30
N ASN A 97 24.45 35.26 -38.17
CA ASN A 97 25.23 36.52 -38.17
C ASN A 97 26.55 36.37 -38.96
N HIS A 98 26.43 36.10 -40.27
CA HIS A 98 27.46 36.48 -41.24
C HIS A 98 26.85 36.74 -42.62
N ALA A 99 26.11 37.84 -42.72
CA ALA A 99 25.84 38.58 -43.95
C ALA A 99 25.00 39.82 -43.58
N VAL A 100 25.64 40.98 -43.42
CA VAL A 100 25.57 42.18 -44.30
C VAL A 100 26.62 43.17 -43.77
#